data_AF-A0A9R1PW98-F1
#
_entry.id   AF-A0A9R1PW98-F1
#
_cell.length_a   1.000
_cell.length_b   1.000
_cell.length_c   1.000
_cell.angle_alpha   90.00
_cell.angle_beta   90.00
_cell.angle_gamma   90.00
#
_symmetry.space_group_name_H-M   'P 1'
#
loop_
_entity.id
_entity.type
_entity.pdbx_description
1 polymer ?
#
loop_
_entity_poly.entity_id
_entity_poly.type
_entity_poly.pdbx_seq_one_letter_code
_entity_poly.pdbx_strand_id
1 'polypeptide(L)'
;MKTLWASDNDFTGQIPDYIGTWNLTDLRFQGNSFQGPLPATLSNLIQLTSLRIGDIVNGSSSSLAFISNMTSLNTLVLRNCRISDTLLSVNFSKFTSLNLLDLSFNNITGQVPQTLLNLNSLGFLFLGNNSLSGSLPSSVGSMLKNLDFSYNQLTGSVPSWARNSQLNLVANNFGADISSNSALPTGLDCLQRNTPCFLGSPKSSSFAVDCGSDRPISGSDNSLYEPDAVTLGAASYYVTGEPTWGASNVGRFMDASNGSSIIYSSHQFLNTLDTELFRNARMSPSSLRYYGIGLENGNYTVTLQFAEFAFPDAQSWKSRGRRVFDIYVQGERKEQNFDIRKVAGGKSYTAVRKQYTVPVTKNFLEIHLFWAGKGTCCIPDQGYYGPAISALSATPKLYSIVGRPNVLSYGELRSATDNFSPNNLLGQGES
;
A
#
# COMPACT_ATOMS: atom_id res chain seq x y z
N MET A 1 -5.39 -17.51 32.19
CA MET A 1 -4.53 -16.92 31.13
C MET A 1 -5.12 -15.59 30.73
N LYS A 2 -4.32 -14.50 30.68
CA LYS A 2 -4.78 -13.14 30.32
C LYS A 2 -4.33 -12.69 28.93
N THR A 3 -3.19 -13.19 28.47
CA THR A 3 -2.60 -12.84 27.17
C THR A 3 -2.37 -14.10 26.37
N LEU A 4 -2.72 -14.07 25.08
CA LEU A 4 -2.42 -15.12 24.12
C LEU A 4 -1.87 -14.52 22.83
N TRP A 5 -0.58 -14.72 22.60
CA TRP A 5 0.10 -14.31 21.37
C TRP A 5 0.56 -15.53 20.61
N ALA A 6 0.03 -15.69 19.41
CA ALA A 6 0.36 -16.79 18.52
C ALA A 6 0.49 -16.28 17.07
N SER A 7 1.02 -15.06 16.91
CA SER A 7 1.24 -14.44 15.59
C SER A 7 2.45 -15.05 14.88
N ASP A 8 2.47 -15.07 13.55
CA ASP A 8 3.64 -15.50 12.75
C ASP A 8 4.07 -16.98 12.97
N ASN A 9 3.10 -17.90 13.10
CA ASN A 9 3.33 -19.32 13.45
C ASN A 9 2.79 -20.33 12.42
N ASP A 10 2.39 -19.91 11.21
CA ASP A 10 1.83 -20.77 10.15
C ASP A 10 0.63 -21.63 10.60
N PHE A 11 -0.09 -21.23 11.67
CA PHE A 11 -1.28 -21.97 12.11
C PHE A 11 -2.37 -21.99 11.03
N THR A 12 -2.99 -23.15 10.84
CA THR A 12 -4.04 -23.38 9.84
C THR A 12 -5.34 -23.88 10.48
N GLY A 13 -6.39 -24.00 9.66
CA GLY A 13 -7.71 -24.42 10.13
C GLY A 13 -8.47 -23.25 10.75
N GLN A 14 -9.62 -23.54 11.35
CA GLN A 14 -10.42 -22.51 12.02
C GLN A 14 -9.83 -22.17 13.39
N ILE A 15 -10.01 -20.92 13.81
CA ILE A 15 -9.74 -20.53 15.20
C ILE A 15 -10.71 -21.31 16.10
N PRO A 16 -10.25 -22.05 17.12
CA PRO A 16 -11.16 -22.88 17.91
C PRO A 16 -12.16 -22.08 18.76
N ASP A 17 -13.43 -22.50 18.75
CA ASP A 17 -14.53 -21.83 19.46
C ASP A 17 -14.30 -21.75 20.98
N TYR A 18 -13.62 -22.74 21.57
CA TYR A 18 -13.36 -22.79 23.01
C TYR A 18 -12.47 -21.64 23.51
N ILE A 19 -11.76 -20.93 22.63
CA ILE A 19 -11.00 -19.74 23.02
C ILE A 19 -11.94 -18.68 23.62
N GLY A 20 -13.20 -18.65 23.19
CA GLY A 20 -14.23 -17.77 23.74
C GLY A 20 -14.58 -18.04 25.21
N THR A 21 -14.17 -19.17 25.79
CA THR A 21 -14.42 -19.49 27.21
C THR A 21 -13.30 -19.01 28.14
N TRP A 22 -12.25 -18.39 27.60
CA TRP A 22 -11.08 -17.95 28.36
C TRP A 22 -11.27 -16.53 28.92
N ASN A 23 -10.43 -16.15 29.87
CA ASN A 23 -10.47 -14.83 30.51
C ASN A 23 -9.34 -13.92 29.98
N LEU A 24 -9.40 -13.56 28.70
CA LEU A 24 -8.35 -12.82 27.99
C LEU A 24 -8.56 -11.30 27.99
N THR A 25 -7.45 -10.57 27.98
CA THR A 25 -7.35 -9.12 27.78
C THR A 25 -6.59 -8.76 26.50
N ASP A 26 -5.69 -9.61 26.03
CA ASP A 26 -4.95 -9.39 24.77
C ASP A 26 -4.87 -10.71 23.96
N LEU A 27 -5.34 -10.67 22.71
CA LEU A 27 -5.38 -11.81 21.78
C LEU A 27 -4.79 -11.41 20.42
N ARG A 28 -3.72 -12.11 19.98
CA ARG A 28 -3.02 -11.82 18.71
C ARG A 28 -2.77 -13.05 17.87
N PHE A 29 -3.41 -13.10 16.71
CA PHE A 29 -3.36 -14.20 15.74
C PHE A 29 -3.01 -13.77 14.30
N GLN A 30 -2.57 -12.53 14.10
CA GLN A 30 -2.12 -12.04 12.79
C GLN A 30 -0.93 -12.87 12.24
N GLY A 31 -0.77 -12.89 10.91
CA GLY A 31 0.37 -13.57 10.28
C GLY A 31 0.32 -15.10 10.37
N ASN A 32 -0.87 -15.69 10.41
CA ASN A 32 -1.04 -17.14 10.30
C ASN A 32 -1.69 -17.49 8.96
N SER A 33 -2.37 -18.63 8.86
CA SER A 33 -3.12 -19.05 7.68
C SER A 33 -4.45 -19.70 8.10
N PHE A 34 -5.11 -19.04 9.06
CA PHE A 34 -6.40 -19.46 9.58
C PHE A 34 -7.51 -19.38 8.52
N GLN A 35 -8.53 -20.19 8.71
CA GLN A 35 -9.71 -20.31 7.86
C GLN A 35 -10.92 -19.68 8.55
N GLY A 36 -11.81 -19.12 7.76
CA GLY A 36 -13.03 -18.48 8.23
C GLY A 36 -14.16 -19.46 8.49
N PRO A 37 -15.25 -18.99 9.13
CA PRO A 37 -15.40 -17.64 9.67
C PRO A 37 -14.66 -17.45 11.00
N LEU A 38 -14.55 -16.20 11.46
CA LEU A 38 -14.13 -15.90 12.83
C LEU A 38 -15.18 -16.45 13.82
N PRO A 39 -14.77 -17.12 14.91
CA PRO A 39 -15.70 -17.70 15.87
C PRO A 39 -16.58 -16.65 16.54
N ALA A 40 -17.90 -16.85 16.48
CA ALA A 40 -18.86 -15.99 17.18
C ALA A 40 -18.67 -16.05 18.71
N THR A 41 -18.08 -17.12 19.24
CA THR A 41 -17.78 -17.27 20.67
C THR A 41 -16.74 -16.26 21.18
N LEU A 42 -15.96 -15.61 20.30
CA LEU A 42 -15.06 -14.53 20.70
C LEU A 42 -15.83 -13.34 21.32
N SER A 43 -17.14 -13.22 21.04
CA SER A 43 -18.02 -12.22 21.66
C SER A 43 -18.13 -12.33 23.19
N ASN A 44 -17.81 -13.50 23.76
CA ASN A 44 -17.79 -13.73 25.20
C ASN A 44 -16.58 -13.08 25.89
N LEU A 45 -15.55 -12.71 25.14
CA LEU A 45 -14.30 -12.16 25.66
C LEU A 45 -14.41 -10.65 25.91
N ILE A 46 -15.41 -10.23 26.68
CA ILE A 46 -15.78 -8.82 26.91
C ILE A 46 -14.70 -7.99 27.60
N GLN A 47 -13.71 -8.64 28.24
CA GLN A 47 -12.56 -7.99 28.88
C GLN A 47 -11.40 -7.70 27.91
N LEU A 48 -11.50 -8.11 26.64
CA LEU A 48 -10.45 -7.85 25.65
C LEU A 48 -10.26 -6.34 25.45
N THR A 49 -9.02 -5.91 25.58
CA THR A 49 -8.57 -4.54 25.27
C THR A 49 -7.81 -4.50 23.94
N SER A 50 -7.20 -5.62 23.51
CA SER A 50 -6.55 -5.75 22.21
C SER A 50 -6.94 -7.06 21.53
N LEU A 51 -7.60 -6.95 20.38
CA LEU A 51 -7.90 -8.07 19.49
C LEU A 51 -7.24 -7.81 18.13
N ARG A 52 -6.31 -8.69 17.73
CA ARG A 52 -5.60 -8.58 16.46
C ARG A 52 -5.64 -9.91 15.72
N ILE A 53 -6.44 -9.96 14.67
CA ILE A 53 -6.55 -11.11 13.76
C ILE A 53 -6.36 -10.60 12.34
N GLY A 54 -5.67 -11.36 11.52
CA GLY A 54 -5.55 -11.04 10.11
C GLY A 54 -5.17 -12.25 9.27
N ASP A 55 -5.27 -12.08 7.96
CA ASP A 55 -4.93 -13.09 6.95
C ASP A 55 -5.79 -14.37 7.04
N ILE A 56 -7.11 -14.21 7.07
CA ILE A 56 -8.03 -15.35 6.91
C ILE A 56 -8.04 -15.75 5.43
N VAL A 57 -7.41 -16.87 5.11
CA VAL A 57 -7.07 -17.24 3.72
C VAL A 57 -8.24 -17.81 2.93
N ASN A 58 -9.16 -18.52 3.58
CA ASN A 58 -10.30 -19.17 2.93
C ASN A 58 -11.49 -19.33 3.89
N GLY A 59 -12.54 -20.04 3.48
CA GLY A 59 -13.75 -20.27 4.29
C GLY A 59 -14.83 -19.20 4.12
N SER A 60 -15.89 -19.34 4.92
CA SER A 60 -17.03 -18.43 4.90
C SER A 60 -16.68 -17.04 5.44
N SER A 61 -17.43 -16.02 5.00
CA SER A 61 -17.27 -14.66 5.50
C SER A 61 -17.70 -14.52 6.95
N SER A 62 -17.08 -13.57 7.65
CA SER A 62 -17.43 -13.22 9.04
C SER A 62 -18.33 -11.98 9.08
N SER A 63 -19.22 -11.92 10.06
CA SER A 63 -19.96 -10.69 10.43
C SER A 63 -19.17 -9.90 11.48
N LEU A 64 -19.37 -8.58 11.55
CA LEU A 64 -18.87 -7.75 12.64
C LEU A 64 -19.68 -7.92 13.93
N ALA A 65 -20.89 -8.49 13.89
CA ALA A 65 -21.79 -8.53 15.04
C ALA A 65 -21.17 -9.15 16.31
N PHE A 66 -20.19 -10.06 16.20
CA PHE A 66 -19.54 -10.66 17.37
C PHE A 66 -18.81 -9.65 18.26
N ILE A 67 -18.39 -8.49 17.74
CA ILE A 67 -17.71 -7.47 18.56
C ILE A 67 -18.68 -6.57 19.34
N SER A 68 -20.00 -6.67 19.12
CA SER A 68 -20.99 -5.67 19.59
C SER A 68 -20.94 -5.36 21.09
N ASN A 69 -20.52 -6.33 21.91
CA ASN A 69 -20.43 -6.21 23.37
C ASN A 69 -18.99 -6.09 23.88
N MET A 70 -17.99 -6.06 22.99
CA MET A 70 -16.56 -6.00 23.35
C MET A 70 -16.12 -4.54 23.59
N THR A 71 -16.84 -3.83 24.45
CA THR A 71 -16.70 -2.37 24.64
C THR A 71 -15.41 -1.95 25.35
N SER A 72 -14.70 -2.90 25.98
CA SER A 72 -13.37 -2.67 26.56
C SER A 72 -12.25 -2.57 25.52
N LEU A 73 -12.53 -2.81 24.24
CA LEU A 73 -11.52 -2.76 23.18
C LEU A 73 -10.92 -1.36 23.06
N ASN A 74 -9.60 -1.31 23.15
CA ASN A 74 -8.77 -0.17 22.82
C ASN A 74 -8.16 -0.31 21.43
N THR A 75 -7.76 -1.53 21.06
CA THR A 75 -7.18 -1.87 19.76
C THR A 75 -7.98 -3.01 19.13
N LEU A 76 -8.55 -2.75 17.94
CA LEU A 76 -9.20 -3.76 17.13
C LEU A 76 -8.59 -3.77 15.72
N VAL A 77 -7.93 -4.87 15.38
CA VAL A 77 -7.36 -5.13 14.06
C VAL A 77 -7.96 -6.41 13.51
N LEU A 78 -8.78 -6.29 12.48
CA LEU A 78 -9.40 -7.41 11.74
C LEU A 78 -9.11 -7.26 10.24
N ARG A 79 -7.83 -7.14 9.89
CA ARG A 79 -7.37 -6.89 8.51
C ARG A 79 -7.43 -8.16 7.68
N ASN A 80 -7.92 -8.10 6.44
CA ASN A 80 -7.95 -9.27 5.56
C ASN A 80 -8.60 -10.49 6.23
N CYS A 81 -9.77 -10.29 6.85
CA CYS A 81 -10.49 -11.29 7.62
C CYS A 81 -11.75 -11.81 6.90
N ARG A 82 -11.91 -11.48 5.61
CA ARG A 82 -13.10 -11.81 4.79
C ARG A 82 -14.41 -11.36 5.46
N ILE A 83 -14.38 -10.22 6.15
CA ILE A 83 -15.57 -9.67 6.80
C ILE A 83 -16.48 -9.10 5.72
N SER A 84 -17.73 -9.57 5.65
CA SER A 84 -18.73 -9.10 4.70
C SER A 84 -19.95 -8.64 5.47
N ASP A 85 -19.96 -7.36 5.83
CA ASP A 85 -20.97 -6.75 6.70
C ASP A 85 -21.09 -5.23 6.41
N THR A 86 -21.86 -4.52 7.22
CA THR A 86 -21.91 -3.05 7.26
C THR A 86 -21.39 -2.55 8.60
N LEU A 87 -20.85 -1.33 8.63
CA LEU A 87 -20.43 -0.69 9.88
C LEU A 87 -21.61 -0.36 10.82
N LEU A 88 -22.85 -0.36 10.31
CA LEU A 88 -24.07 -0.11 11.10
C LEU A 88 -24.49 -1.32 11.94
N SER A 89 -23.94 -2.50 11.69
CA SER A 89 -24.17 -3.70 12.51
C SER A 89 -23.66 -3.56 13.95
N VAL A 90 -22.74 -2.62 14.18
CA VAL A 90 -22.12 -2.37 15.49
C VAL A 90 -22.39 -0.94 15.93
N ASN A 91 -22.92 -0.79 17.14
CA ASN A 91 -23.07 0.53 17.75
C ASN A 91 -21.73 1.00 18.33
N PHE A 92 -20.91 1.63 17.47
CA PHE A 92 -19.58 2.11 17.84
C PHE A 92 -19.56 3.13 18.98
N SER A 93 -20.67 3.84 19.27
CA SER A 93 -20.71 4.81 20.37
C SER A 93 -20.45 4.19 21.76
N LYS A 94 -20.60 2.86 21.89
CA LYS A 94 -20.28 2.12 23.12
C LYS A 94 -18.78 1.86 23.31
N PHE A 95 -17.95 2.03 22.27
CA PHE A 95 -16.53 1.73 22.28
C PHE A 95 -15.70 2.96 22.70
N THR A 96 -15.99 3.47 23.89
CA THR A 96 -15.46 4.74 24.39
C THR A 96 -13.94 4.73 24.60
N SER A 97 -13.33 3.56 24.75
CA SER A 97 -11.88 3.38 24.91
C SER A 97 -11.14 3.06 23.60
N LEU A 98 -11.86 2.89 22.49
CA LEU A 98 -11.27 2.47 21.22
C LEU A 98 -10.38 3.57 20.65
N ASN A 99 -9.10 3.26 20.51
CA ASN A 99 -8.09 4.16 19.98
C ASN A 99 -7.68 3.83 18.55
N LEU A 100 -7.68 2.54 18.20
CA LEU A 100 -7.33 2.06 16.87
C LEU A 100 -8.36 1.04 16.38
N LEU A 101 -8.92 1.34 15.21
CA LEU A 101 -9.76 0.43 14.45
C LEU A 101 -9.17 0.21 13.05
N ASP A 102 -8.79 -1.03 12.76
CA ASP A 102 -8.35 -1.46 11.43
C ASP A 102 -9.26 -2.59 10.91
N LEU A 103 -10.11 -2.26 9.94
CA LEU A 103 -10.94 -3.21 9.21
C LEU A 103 -10.57 -3.22 7.72
N SER A 104 -9.34 -2.84 7.38
CA SER A 104 -8.90 -2.76 5.99
C SER A 104 -8.86 -4.14 5.31
N PHE A 105 -8.97 -4.15 3.98
CA PHE A 105 -8.92 -5.35 3.15
C PHE A 105 -10.04 -6.35 3.47
N ASN A 106 -11.27 -5.87 3.62
CA ASN A 106 -12.45 -6.71 3.82
C ASN A 106 -13.51 -6.43 2.73
N ASN A 107 -14.69 -7.01 2.90
CA ASN A 107 -15.85 -6.84 2.01
C ASN A 107 -16.93 -5.97 2.69
N ILE A 108 -16.53 -4.98 3.49
CA ILE A 108 -17.47 -4.12 4.21
C ILE A 108 -18.16 -3.18 3.22
N THR A 109 -19.48 -3.08 3.31
CA THR A 109 -20.33 -2.26 2.44
C THR A 109 -21.09 -1.19 3.24
N GLY A 110 -21.81 -0.33 2.53
CA GLY A 110 -22.63 0.72 3.11
C GLY A 110 -21.84 2.00 3.44
N GLN A 111 -22.47 2.89 4.19
CA GLN A 111 -21.92 4.20 4.53
C GLN A 111 -21.04 4.16 5.78
N VAL A 112 -20.11 5.11 5.88
CA VAL A 112 -19.36 5.37 7.12
C VAL A 112 -20.28 6.08 8.11
N PRO A 113 -20.58 5.51 9.29
CA PRO A 113 -21.49 6.14 10.24
C PRO A 113 -20.82 7.32 10.96
N GLN A 114 -21.55 8.43 11.13
CA GLN A 114 -21.09 9.61 11.86
C GLN A 114 -20.67 9.28 13.30
N THR A 115 -21.32 8.31 13.94
CA THR A 115 -20.99 7.87 15.31
C THR A 115 -19.59 7.29 15.43
N LEU A 116 -19.07 6.63 14.39
CA LEU A 116 -17.70 6.09 14.37
C LEU A 116 -16.67 7.23 14.28
N LEU A 117 -16.92 8.24 13.46
CA LEU A 117 -16.00 9.39 13.33
C LEU A 117 -16.03 10.30 14.55
N ASN A 118 -17.10 10.27 15.35
CA ASN A 118 -17.26 11.09 16.56
C ASN A 118 -16.71 10.42 17.83
N LEU A 119 -16.05 9.27 17.73
CA LEU A 119 -15.46 8.63 18.91
C LEU A 119 -14.33 9.48 19.49
N ASN A 120 -14.48 9.85 20.76
CA ASN A 120 -13.57 10.78 21.45
C ASN A 120 -12.16 10.20 21.65
N SER A 121 -11.99 8.89 21.66
CA SER A 121 -10.68 8.24 21.90
C SER A 121 -10.00 7.72 20.63
N LEU A 122 -10.73 7.69 19.51
CA LEU A 122 -10.27 7.07 18.27
C LEU A 122 -9.25 7.97 17.58
N GLY A 123 -8.00 7.51 17.49
CA GLY A 123 -6.91 8.23 16.84
C GLY A 123 -6.54 7.70 15.45
N PHE A 124 -6.84 6.42 15.21
CA PHE A 124 -6.50 5.68 13.99
C PHE A 124 -7.70 4.90 13.48
N LEU A 125 -8.11 5.20 12.26
CA LEU A 125 -9.19 4.50 11.56
C LEU A 125 -8.71 4.07 10.18
N PHE A 126 -8.59 2.77 9.97
CA PHE A 126 -8.21 2.20 8.69
C PHE A 126 -9.35 1.35 8.13
N LEU A 127 -9.96 1.83 7.05
CA LEU A 127 -11.09 1.22 6.35
C LEU A 127 -10.79 1.02 4.86
N GLY A 128 -9.52 1.16 4.45
CA GLY A 128 -9.13 1.01 3.05
C GLY A 128 -9.37 -0.39 2.50
N ASN A 129 -9.47 -0.51 1.17
CA ASN A 129 -9.73 -1.77 0.47
C ASN A 129 -11.01 -2.45 0.98
N ASN A 130 -12.13 -1.75 0.86
CA ASN A 130 -13.47 -2.26 1.16
C ASN A 130 -14.43 -1.87 0.01
N SER A 131 -15.74 -1.99 0.24
CA SER A 131 -16.78 -1.56 -0.70
C SER A 131 -17.70 -0.51 -0.08
N LEU A 132 -17.15 0.37 0.77
CA LEU A 132 -17.88 1.49 1.36
C LEU A 132 -18.34 2.47 0.28
N SER A 133 -19.53 3.03 0.45
CA SER A 133 -20.17 3.93 -0.52
C SER A 133 -20.86 5.11 0.16
N GLY A 134 -21.33 6.06 -0.66
CA GLY A 134 -21.92 7.31 -0.17
C GLY A 134 -20.89 8.36 0.21
N SER A 135 -21.35 9.47 0.81
CA SER A 135 -20.50 10.59 1.21
C SER A 135 -19.81 10.36 2.54
N LEU A 136 -18.65 10.98 2.72
CA LEU A 136 -18.02 11.07 4.04
C LEU A 136 -18.90 11.89 5.00
N PRO A 137 -18.94 11.56 6.30
CA PRO A 137 -19.67 12.34 7.30
C PRO A 137 -19.15 13.78 7.42
N SER A 138 -20.03 14.71 7.84
CA SER A 138 -19.77 16.15 7.80
C SER A 138 -18.84 16.65 8.91
N SER A 139 -18.65 15.86 9.97
CA SER A 139 -17.71 16.17 11.05
C SER A 139 -16.85 14.97 11.41
N VAL A 140 -15.74 15.26 12.10
CA VAL A 140 -14.79 14.28 12.61
C VAL A 140 -14.43 14.65 14.05
N GLY A 141 -14.27 13.65 14.91
CA GLY A 141 -13.84 13.83 16.30
C GLY A 141 -12.46 14.45 16.38
N SER A 142 -12.23 15.25 17.42
CA SER A 142 -11.00 16.04 17.58
C SER A 142 -9.72 15.19 17.66
N MET A 143 -9.83 13.95 18.17
CA MET A 143 -8.73 13.01 18.34
C MET A 143 -8.41 12.19 17.08
N LEU A 144 -9.34 12.10 16.13
CA LEU A 144 -9.17 11.27 14.96
C LEU A 144 -8.34 11.99 13.90
N LYS A 145 -7.05 11.64 13.83
CA LYS A 145 -6.06 12.30 12.98
C LYS A 145 -5.60 11.47 11.78
N ASN A 146 -5.79 10.15 11.84
CA ASN A 146 -5.29 9.21 10.83
C ASN A 146 -6.46 8.41 10.29
N LEU A 147 -6.88 8.72 9.08
CA LEU A 147 -8.05 8.12 8.44
C LEU A 147 -7.69 7.57 7.07
N ASP A 148 -7.81 6.28 6.89
CA ASP A 148 -7.68 5.65 5.59
C ASP A 148 -9.04 5.16 5.09
N PHE A 149 -9.48 5.71 3.96
CA PHE A 149 -10.64 5.25 3.21
C PHE A 149 -10.27 4.87 1.78
N SER A 150 -8.98 4.66 1.50
CA SER A 150 -8.53 4.36 0.14
C SER A 150 -9.17 3.09 -0.43
N TYR A 151 -9.27 2.96 -1.75
CA TYR A 151 -9.83 1.77 -2.41
C TYR A 151 -11.24 1.41 -1.91
N ASN A 152 -12.15 2.38 -1.98
CA ASN A 152 -13.58 2.23 -1.70
C ASN A 152 -14.40 2.80 -2.87
N GLN A 153 -15.71 2.97 -2.68
CA GLN A 153 -16.65 3.51 -3.66
C GLN A 153 -17.29 4.82 -3.16
N LEU A 154 -16.58 5.57 -2.29
CA LEU A 154 -17.08 6.81 -1.70
C LEU A 154 -17.24 7.91 -2.76
N THR A 155 -18.25 8.75 -2.57
CA THR A 155 -18.66 9.82 -3.49
C THR A 155 -18.91 11.14 -2.74
N GLY A 156 -19.39 12.17 -3.44
CA GLY A 156 -19.74 13.46 -2.86
C GLY A 156 -18.56 14.42 -2.79
N SER A 157 -18.68 15.48 -1.98
CA SER A 157 -17.63 16.46 -1.77
C SER A 157 -16.72 16.04 -0.61
N VAL A 158 -15.43 16.40 -0.70
CA VAL A 158 -14.48 16.17 0.38
C VAL A 158 -14.79 17.15 1.54
N PRO A 159 -15.10 16.68 2.76
CA PRO A 159 -15.47 17.56 3.87
C PRO A 159 -14.35 18.53 4.26
N SER A 160 -14.69 19.68 4.84
CA SER A 160 -13.70 20.70 5.23
C SER A 160 -12.67 20.22 6.25
N TRP A 161 -13.06 19.29 7.14
CA TRP A 161 -12.15 18.71 8.14
C TRP A 161 -11.03 17.86 7.53
N ALA A 162 -11.20 17.39 6.29
CA ALA A 162 -10.20 16.59 5.58
C ALA A 162 -8.88 17.33 5.35
N ARG A 163 -8.90 18.67 5.33
CA ARG A 163 -7.70 19.51 5.11
C ARG A 163 -6.71 19.47 6.28
N ASN A 164 -7.18 19.12 7.49
CA ASN A 164 -6.39 19.18 8.73
C ASN A 164 -6.04 17.79 9.31
N SER A 165 -6.24 16.71 8.53
CA SER A 165 -6.05 15.32 8.97
C SER A 165 -5.10 14.57 8.04
N GLN A 166 -4.40 13.55 8.54
CA GLN A 166 -3.76 12.56 7.68
C GLN A 166 -4.86 11.66 7.11
N LEU A 167 -5.29 11.99 5.89
CA LEU A 167 -6.42 11.37 5.22
C LEU A 167 -5.97 10.75 3.89
N ASN A 168 -6.28 9.47 3.71
CA ASN A 168 -6.07 8.76 2.46
C ASN A 168 -7.40 8.44 1.77
N LEU A 169 -7.61 9.03 0.59
CA LEU A 169 -8.83 8.88 -0.23
C LEU A 169 -8.56 8.26 -1.61
N VAL A 170 -7.35 7.74 -1.84
CA VAL A 170 -6.95 7.14 -3.12
C VAL A 170 -7.97 6.10 -3.57
N ALA A 171 -8.22 6.01 -4.88
CA ALA A 171 -9.11 5.05 -5.53
C ALA A 171 -10.58 5.08 -5.05
N ASN A 172 -11.15 6.28 -4.89
CA ASN A 172 -12.58 6.53 -4.66
C ASN A 172 -13.24 7.25 -5.84
N ASN A 173 -14.49 7.68 -5.71
CA ASN A 173 -15.28 8.35 -6.75
C ASN A 173 -15.63 9.80 -6.35
N PHE A 174 -14.72 10.54 -5.71
CA PHE A 174 -14.95 11.94 -5.40
C PHE A 174 -14.89 12.77 -6.69
N GLY A 175 -15.97 13.48 -6.99
CA GLY A 175 -16.05 14.35 -8.16
C GLY A 175 -15.55 15.76 -7.87
N ALA A 176 -14.95 16.39 -8.86
CA ALA A 176 -14.90 17.84 -8.93
C ALA A 176 -16.28 18.33 -9.38
N ASP A 177 -17.26 18.37 -8.48
CA ASP A 177 -18.48 19.12 -8.78
C ASP A 177 -18.10 20.60 -8.84
N ILE A 178 -18.02 21.13 -10.06
CA ILE A 178 -17.62 22.51 -10.41
C ILE A 178 -18.55 23.53 -9.71
N SER A 179 -19.73 23.11 -9.26
CA SER A 179 -20.67 23.95 -8.50
C SER A 179 -20.34 24.08 -7.01
N SER A 180 -19.44 23.25 -6.48
CA SER A 180 -19.03 23.26 -5.07
C SER A 180 -17.58 23.71 -4.94
N ASN A 181 -17.33 24.72 -4.10
CA ASN A 181 -16.00 25.29 -3.83
C ASN A 181 -15.01 24.31 -3.11
N SER A 182 -15.21 23.00 -3.20
CA SER A 182 -14.39 21.98 -2.56
C SER A 182 -13.47 21.31 -3.58
N ALA A 183 -12.41 22.03 -3.98
CA ALA A 183 -11.34 21.43 -4.78
C ALA A 183 -10.76 20.19 -4.05
N LEU A 184 -10.53 19.11 -4.81
CA LEU A 184 -9.83 17.93 -4.32
C LEU A 184 -8.44 18.34 -3.79
N PRO A 185 -7.91 17.67 -2.76
CA PRO A 185 -6.53 17.92 -2.35
C PRO A 185 -5.56 17.58 -3.49
N THR A 186 -4.41 18.26 -3.51
CA THR A 186 -3.45 18.21 -4.60
C THR A 186 -3.06 16.79 -5.00
N GLY A 187 -3.15 16.49 -6.31
CA GLY A 187 -2.80 15.20 -6.89
C GLY A 187 -3.83 14.09 -6.70
N LEU A 188 -4.82 14.27 -5.82
CA LEU A 188 -5.83 13.23 -5.57
C LEU A 188 -6.69 12.93 -6.81
N ASP A 189 -6.91 13.93 -7.65
CA ASP A 189 -7.59 13.82 -8.94
C ASP A 189 -6.94 12.74 -9.82
N CYS A 190 -5.60 12.65 -9.81
CA CYS A 190 -4.85 11.62 -10.51
C CYS A 190 -4.92 10.22 -9.87
N LEU A 191 -5.35 10.15 -8.61
CA LEU A 191 -5.45 8.90 -7.87
C LEU A 191 -6.90 8.50 -7.59
N GLN A 192 -7.91 9.18 -8.16
CA GLN A 192 -9.30 8.73 -8.09
C GLN A 192 -9.54 7.49 -8.97
N ARG A 193 -10.59 6.74 -8.65
CA ARG A 193 -11.02 5.57 -9.42
C ARG A 193 -11.31 5.99 -10.87
N ASN A 194 -10.94 5.13 -11.80
CA ASN A 194 -10.99 5.37 -13.25
C ASN A 194 -10.04 6.47 -13.77
N THR A 195 -9.11 6.95 -12.93
CA THR A 195 -7.93 7.76 -13.28
C THR A 195 -8.23 8.84 -14.33
N PRO A 196 -8.90 9.95 -13.97
CA PRO A 196 -9.28 10.97 -14.96
C PRO A 196 -8.08 11.71 -15.56
N CYS A 197 -6.92 11.74 -14.90
CA CYS A 197 -5.79 12.50 -15.39
C CYS A 197 -5.06 11.80 -16.54
N PHE A 198 -4.77 12.57 -17.60
CA PHE A 198 -4.03 12.15 -18.80
C PHE A 198 -4.63 10.98 -19.60
N LEU A 199 -5.92 10.68 -19.44
CA LEU A 199 -6.60 9.69 -20.28
C LEU A 199 -6.48 10.06 -21.76
N GLY A 200 -5.73 9.27 -22.51
CA GLY A 200 -5.47 9.51 -23.93
C GLY A 200 -4.49 10.63 -24.23
N SER A 201 -3.79 11.18 -23.22
CA SER A 201 -2.77 12.23 -23.38
C SER A 201 -1.57 11.97 -22.46
N PRO A 202 -0.81 10.87 -22.69
CA PRO A 202 0.30 10.46 -21.83
C PRO A 202 1.35 11.58 -21.71
N LYS A 203 2.01 11.62 -20.54
CA LYS A 203 3.04 12.60 -20.19
C LYS A 203 4.42 11.98 -20.00
N SER A 204 4.47 10.67 -19.77
CA SER A 204 5.71 9.95 -19.53
C SER A 204 5.70 8.60 -20.24
N SER A 205 6.86 8.17 -20.71
CA SER A 205 7.05 6.82 -21.26
C SER A 205 7.55 5.83 -20.20
N SER A 206 8.16 6.30 -19.11
CA SER A 206 8.68 5.50 -18.00
C SER A 206 8.71 6.30 -16.69
N PHE A 207 8.93 5.62 -15.57
CA PHE A 207 9.26 6.26 -14.29
C PHE A 207 10.21 5.38 -13.47
N ALA A 208 10.99 5.98 -12.59
CA ALA A 208 11.91 5.30 -11.68
C ALA A 208 11.98 6.08 -10.35
N VAL A 209 11.99 5.36 -9.23
CA VAL A 209 11.90 5.93 -7.88
C VAL A 209 12.94 5.30 -6.97
N ASP A 210 13.73 6.15 -6.30
CA ASP A 210 14.63 5.80 -5.20
C ASP A 210 13.88 5.97 -3.86
N CYS A 211 13.50 4.84 -3.27
CA CYS A 211 12.51 4.75 -2.20
C CYS A 211 13.10 5.16 -0.84
N GLY A 212 12.80 6.37 -0.39
CA GLY A 212 13.27 6.90 0.90
C GLY A 212 14.51 7.79 0.81
N SER A 213 14.98 8.10 -0.41
CA SER A 213 16.10 9.01 -0.66
C SER A 213 15.65 10.46 -0.82
N ASP A 214 16.56 11.40 -0.59
CA ASP A 214 16.34 12.85 -0.72
C ASP A 214 16.96 13.46 -1.98
N ARG A 215 17.64 12.66 -2.79
CA ARG A 215 18.33 13.09 -4.02
C ARG A 215 18.11 12.10 -5.17
N PRO A 216 18.06 12.59 -6.41
CA PRO A 216 17.98 11.71 -7.56
C PRO A 216 19.28 10.92 -7.77
N ILE A 217 19.16 9.71 -8.33
CA ILE A 217 20.29 8.81 -8.60
C ILE A 217 20.19 8.29 -10.03
N SER A 218 21.30 8.31 -10.76
CA SER A 218 21.39 7.63 -12.06
C SER A 218 21.77 6.17 -11.84
N GLY A 219 20.92 5.25 -12.29
CA GLY A 219 21.21 3.82 -12.25
C GLY A 219 22.04 3.35 -13.44
N SER A 220 22.66 2.18 -13.31
CA SER A 220 23.38 1.49 -14.39
C SER A 220 22.49 1.12 -15.59
N ASP A 221 21.17 1.17 -15.42
CA ASP A 221 20.16 0.98 -16.47
C ASP A 221 19.83 2.27 -17.25
N ASN A 222 20.60 3.34 -17.06
CA ASN A 222 20.39 4.69 -17.60
C ASN A 222 19.09 5.37 -17.14
N SER A 223 18.38 4.81 -16.16
CA SER A 223 17.22 5.47 -15.58
C SER A 223 17.68 6.52 -14.56
N LEU A 224 17.01 7.67 -14.57
CA LEU A 224 17.10 8.65 -13.48
C LEU A 224 16.04 8.30 -12.43
N TYR A 225 16.47 7.76 -11.29
CA TYR A 225 15.61 7.46 -10.17
C TYR A 225 15.30 8.75 -9.41
N GLU A 226 14.03 9.13 -9.39
CA GLU A 226 13.53 10.29 -8.65
C GLU A 226 13.45 9.99 -7.15
N PRO A 227 13.78 10.95 -6.27
CA PRO A 227 13.77 10.72 -4.83
C PRO A 227 12.35 10.65 -4.26
N ASP A 228 12.08 9.61 -3.48
CA ASP A 228 10.92 9.55 -2.60
C ASP A 228 11.28 10.00 -1.18
N ALA A 229 11.45 11.31 -1.03
CA ALA A 229 11.84 11.97 0.23
C ALA A 229 10.67 12.24 1.18
N VAL A 230 9.45 11.90 0.77
CA VAL A 230 8.24 12.39 1.42
C VAL A 230 7.99 11.68 2.75
N THR A 231 7.64 12.43 3.78
CA THR A 231 7.18 11.86 5.04
C THR A 231 5.75 11.38 4.91
N LEU A 232 5.59 10.10 4.57
CA LEU A 232 4.29 9.43 4.53
C LEU A 232 3.87 8.96 5.93
N GLY A 233 2.80 9.57 6.45
CA GLY A 233 2.17 9.22 7.72
C GLY A 233 1.31 7.95 7.66
N ALA A 234 0.57 7.68 8.73
CA ALA A 234 -0.16 6.42 8.92
C ALA A 234 -1.34 6.23 7.96
N ALA A 235 -1.88 7.31 7.40
CA ALA A 235 -2.85 7.27 6.32
C ALA A 235 -2.58 8.45 5.39
N SER A 236 -1.76 8.23 4.37
CA SER A 236 -1.30 9.31 3.50
C SER A 236 -1.04 8.85 2.07
N TYR A 237 -1.01 9.82 1.18
CA TYR A 237 -0.55 9.67 -0.19
C TYR A 237 0.23 10.91 -0.61
N TYR A 238 0.96 10.75 -1.69
CA TYR A 238 1.75 11.78 -2.34
C TYR A 238 1.67 11.58 -3.85
N VAL A 239 1.65 12.68 -4.58
CA VAL A 239 1.83 12.73 -6.02
C VAL A 239 2.85 13.82 -6.30
N THR A 240 3.76 13.56 -7.24
CA THR A 240 4.75 14.54 -7.66
C THR A 240 4.12 15.80 -8.24
N GLY A 241 4.85 16.92 -8.19
CA GLY A 241 4.37 18.22 -8.68
C GLY A 241 3.94 18.16 -10.14
N GLU A 242 4.82 17.67 -11.01
CA GLU A 242 4.42 17.10 -12.30
C GLU A 242 4.00 15.65 -12.03
N PRO A 243 2.72 15.30 -12.19
CA PRO A 243 2.15 14.02 -11.74
C PRO A 243 2.59 12.84 -12.62
N THR A 244 3.86 12.47 -12.55
CA THR A 244 4.49 11.34 -13.24
C THR A 244 4.43 10.07 -12.39
N TRP A 245 4.52 10.21 -11.05
CA TRP A 245 4.34 9.11 -10.12
C TRP A 245 3.75 9.58 -8.78
N GLY A 246 3.31 8.61 -7.99
CA GLY A 246 2.83 8.86 -6.64
C GLY A 246 3.06 7.66 -5.72
N ALA A 247 2.84 7.88 -4.43
CA ALA A 247 2.94 6.84 -3.41
C ALA A 247 1.78 6.93 -2.42
N SER A 248 1.44 5.82 -1.77
CA SER A 248 0.46 5.78 -0.69
C SER A 248 0.90 4.82 0.41
N ASN A 249 0.77 5.27 1.65
CA ASN A 249 1.12 4.49 2.84
C ASN A 249 -0.08 4.40 3.79
N VAL A 250 -0.29 3.20 4.32
CA VAL A 250 -1.32 2.92 5.31
C VAL A 250 -0.74 2.11 6.48
N GLY A 251 -1.28 2.38 7.67
CA GLY A 251 -1.08 1.60 8.90
C GLY A 251 -0.22 2.30 9.93
N ARG A 252 -0.15 1.70 11.12
CA ARG A 252 0.68 2.14 12.25
C ARG A 252 1.58 0.99 12.70
N PHE A 253 2.84 1.28 13.02
CA PHE A 253 3.68 0.32 13.74
C PHE A 253 3.12 0.15 15.16
N MET A 254 2.41 -0.94 15.39
CA MET A 254 1.59 -1.18 16.59
C MET A 254 2.43 -1.36 17.85
N ASP A 255 3.64 -1.89 17.68
CA ASP A 255 4.53 -2.21 18.78
C ASP A 255 5.63 -1.14 18.94
N ALA A 256 5.68 -0.10 18.11
CA ALA A 256 6.68 0.97 18.18
C ALA A 256 6.02 2.36 18.25
N SER A 257 6.38 3.15 19.27
CA SER A 257 5.85 4.52 19.44
C SER A 257 6.32 5.49 18.36
N ASN A 258 7.56 5.33 17.88
CA ASN A 258 8.22 6.16 16.87
C ASN A 258 8.82 5.31 15.72
N GLY A 259 8.03 4.40 15.14
CA GLY A 259 8.51 3.56 14.04
C GLY A 259 8.95 4.40 12.83
N SER A 260 10.16 4.17 12.34
CA SER A 260 10.66 4.85 11.12
C SER A 260 10.08 4.18 9.87
N SER A 261 9.58 5.00 8.94
CA SER A 261 9.13 4.55 7.62
C SER A 261 10.27 4.45 6.60
N ILE A 262 11.51 4.82 6.99
CA ILE A 262 12.71 4.73 6.14
C ILE A 262 13.83 4.12 6.97
N ILE A 263 14.50 3.10 6.42
CA ILE A 263 15.70 2.51 7.00
C ILE A 263 16.90 2.87 6.14
N TYR A 264 18.04 3.09 6.79
CA TYR A 264 19.28 3.52 6.16
C TYR A 264 20.45 2.59 6.50
N SER A 265 21.34 2.37 5.54
CA SER A 265 22.67 1.82 5.79
C SER A 265 23.73 2.41 4.87
N SER A 266 24.93 2.59 5.42
CA SER A 266 26.14 2.99 4.68
C SER A 266 26.99 1.82 4.20
N HIS A 267 26.54 0.57 4.40
CA HIS A 267 27.25 -0.62 3.94
C HIS A 267 27.26 -0.73 2.41
N GLN A 268 28.25 -1.46 1.90
CA GLN A 268 28.25 -1.88 0.50
C GLN A 268 27.20 -2.97 0.27
N PHE A 269 26.53 -2.91 -0.88
CA PHE A 269 25.51 -3.88 -1.25
C PHE A 269 26.05 -4.83 -2.31
N LEU A 270 25.90 -6.13 -2.07
CA LEU A 270 26.32 -7.18 -2.99
C LEU A 270 25.26 -7.39 -4.09
N ASN A 271 25.67 -8.03 -5.20
CA ASN A 271 24.80 -8.39 -6.32
C ASN A 271 24.14 -7.19 -7.03
N THR A 272 24.80 -6.03 -7.01
CA THR A 272 24.38 -4.82 -7.72
C THR A 272 25.59 -3.98 -8.11
N LEU A 273 25.47 -3.22 -9.20
CA LEU A 273 26.39 -2.14 -9.55
C LEU A 273 25.94 -0.79 -8.96
N ASP A 274 24.67 -0.71 -8.55
CA ASP A 274 24.00 0.51 -8.12
C ASP A 274 23.87 0.58 -6.59
N THR A 275 24.98 0.46 -5.87
CA THR A 275 24.99 0.39 -4.39
C THR A 275 24.24 1.57 -3.74
N GLU A 276 24.30 2.76 -4.34
CA GLU A 276 23.63 3.94 -3.79
C GLU A 276 22.10 3.80 -3.69
N LEU A 277 21.46 3.08 -4.63
CA LEU A 277 20.00 2.85 -4.62
C LEU A 277 19.53 1.99 -3.43
N PHE A 278 20.45 1.28 -2.76
CA PHE A 278 20.11 0.38 -1.65
C PHE A 278 20.45 0.96 -0.28
N ARG A 279 21.04 2.17 -0.22
CA ARG A 279 21.34 2.83 1.04
C ARG A 279 20.09 3.14 1.85
N ASN A 280 18.98 3.43 1.18
CA ASN A 280 17.68 3.63 1.79
C ASN A 280 16.72 2.50 1.40
N ALA A 281 15.73 2.26 2.25
CA ALA A 281 14.53 1.55 1.87
C ALA A 281 13.32 2.13 2.60
N ARG A 282 12.23 2.35 1.85
CA ARG A 282 10.95 2.72 2.44
C ARG A 282 10.25 1.50 3.00
N MET A 283 9.74 1.64 4.22
CA MET A 283 8.94 0.65 4.93
C MET A 283 7.49 1.08 5.09
N SER A 284 6.60 0.10 5.30
CA SER A 284 5.21 0.35 5.70
C SER A 284 4.72 -0.69 6.71
N PRO A 285 3.91 -0.31 7.70
CA PRO A 285 3.31 -1.23 8.67
C PRO A 285 2.07 -1.99 8.15
N SER A 286 1.59 -1.70 6.94
CA SER A 286 0.43 -2.41 6.37
C SER A 286 0.51 -2.49 4.86
N SER A 287 0.46 -1.35 4.20
CA SER A 287 0.27 -1.28 2.76
C SER A 287 1.05 -0.10 2.21
N LEU A 288 1.98 -0.40 1.31
CA LEU A 288 2.73 0.59 0.54
C LEU A 288 2.37 0.43 -0.93
N ARG A 289 1.97 1.52 -1.57
CA ARG A 289 1.66 1.54 -2.99
C ARG A 289 2.48 2.59 -3.70
N TYR A 290 2.86 2.29 -4.92
CA TYR A 290 3.43 3.23 -5.87
C TYR A 290 2.61 3.24 -7.15
N TYR A 291 2.50 4.43 -7.74
CA TYR A 291 1.70 4.67 -8.93
C TYR A 291 2.59 5.27 -10.01
N GLY A 292 2.55 4.71 -11.22
CA GLY A 292 2.98 5.40 -12.42
C GLY A 292 1.78 6.11 -13.04
N ILE A 293 1.87 7.42 -13.24
CA ILE A 293 0.76 8.26 -13.68
C ILE A 293 1.10 8.85 -15.06
N GLY A 294 0.12 8.89 -15.95
CA GLY A 294 0.28 9.46 -17.28
C GLY A 294 1.23 8.66 -18.19
N LEU A 295 1.41 7.37 -17.93
CA LEU A 295 2.26 6.49 -18.73
C LEU A 295 1.65 6.21 -20.11
N GLU A 296 2.44 5.97 -21.14
CA GLU A 296 1.93 5.43 -22.40
C GLU A 296 1.25 4.06 -22.18
N ASN A 297 0.18 3.78 -22.93
CA ASN A 297 -0.44 2.47 -22.87
C ASN A 297 0.43 1.45 -23.63
N GLY A 298 0.74 0.33 -23.00
CA GLY A 298 1.63 -0.67 -23.58
C GLY A 298 2.07 -1.71 -22.56
N ASN A 299 2.95 -2.61 -22.98
CA ASN A 299 3.56 -3.56 -22.06
C ASN A 299 4.78 -2.93 -21.41
N TYR A 300 4.86 -3.00 -20.09
CA TYR A 300 5.94 -2.44 -19.29
C TYR A 300 6.71 -3.55 -18.59
N THR A 301 8.02 -3.37 -18.46
CA THR A 301 8.84 -4.13 -17.53
C THR A 301 8.92 -3.35 -16.22
N VAL A 302 8.23 -3.85 -15.20
CA VAL A 302 8.31 -3.34 -13.84
C VAL A 302 9.47 -4.03 -13.14
N THR A 303 10.47 -3.27 -12.72
CA THR A 303 11.59 -3.73 -11.90
C THR A 303 11.38 -3.26 -10.46
N LEU A 304 11.40 -4.19 -9.51
CA LEU A 304 11.39 -3.91 -8.07
C LEU A 304 12.72 -4.34 -7.48
N GLN A 305 13.33 -3.47 -6.68
CA GLN A 305 14.66 -3.66 -6.11
C GLN A 305 14.59 -3.60 -4.58
N PHE A 306 15.13 -4.65 -3.96
CA PHE A 306 15.05 -4.88 -2.53
C PHE A 306 16.42 -5.20 -1.97
N ALA A 307 16.67 -4.82 -0.72
CA ALA A 307 17.70 -5.43 0.11
C ALA A 307 17.19 -5.47 1.55
N GLU A 308 17.55 -6.52 2.29
CA GLU A 308 17.32 -6.58 3.72
C GLU A 308 18.62 -6.26 4.43
N PHE A 309 18.56 -5.30 5.35
CA PHE A 309 19.73 -4.76 6.04
C PHE A 309 19.39 -4.24 7.45
N ALA A 310 18.14 -4.43 7.90
CA ALA A 310 17.78 -4.24 9.29
C ALA A 310 18.18 -5.47 10.13
N PHE A 311 18.08 -6.68 9.57
CA PHE A 311 18.54 -7.89 10.25
C PHE A 311 20.04 -8.09 9.96
N PRO A 312 20.93 -8.07 10.95
CA PRO A 312 22.37 -8.27 10.71
C PRO A 312 22.68 -9.73 10.36
N ASP A 313 23.76 -9.96 9.63
CA ASP A 313 24.28 -11.32 9.36
C ASP A 313 25.04 -11.92 10.53
N ALA A 314 25.50 -11.09 11.47
CA ALA A 314 26.17 -11.55 12.68
C ALA A 314 25.26 -12.51 13.45
N GLN A 315 25.78 -13.71 13.76
CA GLN A 315 25.05 -14.76 14.47
C GLN A 315 24.59 -14.26 15.84
N SER A 316 23.34 -13.83 15.91
CA SER A 316 22.70 -13.24 17.08
C SER A 316 21.19 -13.44 16.99
N TRP A 317 20.46 -13.24 18.08
CA TRP A 317 19.00 -13.28 18.05
C TRP A 317 18.41 -12.23 17.08
N LYS A 318 19.09 -11.09 16.88
CA LYS A 318 18.72 -10.05 15.89
C LYS A 318 18.71 -10.58 14.45
N SER A 319 19.61 -11.51 14.14
CA SER A 319 19.67 -12.17 12.82
C SER A 319 18.53 -13.15 12.56
N ARG A 320 17.67 -13.44 13.54
CA ARG A 320 16.50 -14.32 13.38
C ARG A 320 15.25 -13.58 12.90
N GLY A 321 15.34 -12.26 12.74
CA GLY A 321 14.25 -11.44 12.23
C GLY A 321 13.83 -11.88 10.83
N ARG A 322 12.52 -11.77 10.55
CA ARG A 322 11.92 -12.11 9.26
C ARG A 322 11.04 -10.96 8.81
N ARG A 323 11.15 -10.61 7.54
CA ARG A 323 10.27 -9.66 6.87
C ARG A 323 9.56 -10.40 5.75
N VAL A 324 8.23 -10.47 5.86
CA VAL A 324 7.41 -11.26 4.94
C VAL A 324 6.23 -10.42 4.50
N PHE A 325 6.06 -10.22 3.20
CA PHE A 325 4.96 -9.43 2.62
C PHE A 325 4.60 -9.95 1.23
N ASP A 326 3.44 -9.60 0.72
CA ASP A 326 3.00 -9.95 -0.62
C ASP A 326 3.35 -8.82 -1.62
N ILE A 327 3.58 -9.19 -2.87
CA ILE A 327 3.81 -8.25 -3.98
C ILE A 327 2.67 -8.39 -4.98
N TYR A 328 2.01 -7.27 -5.28
CA TYR A 328 1.01 -7.14 -6.31
C TYR A 328 1.46 -6.11 -7.34
N VAL A 329 1.19 -6.37 -8.62
CA VAL A 329 1.39 -5.42 -9.71
C VAL A 329 0.14 -5.45 -10.58
N GLN A 330 -0.45 -4.29 -10.86
CA GLN A 330 -1.74 -4.17 -11.54
C GLN A 330 -2.85 -5.01 -10.88
N GLY A 331 -2.85 -5.10 -9.55
CA GLY A 331 -3.82 -5.87 -8.78
C GLY A 331 -3.62 -7.40 -8.78
N GLU A 332 -2.70 -7.93 -9.59
CA GLU A 332 -2.37 -9.37 -9.61
C GLU A 332 -1.28 -9.68 -8.58
N ARG A 333 -1.49 -10.71 -7.74
CA ARG A 333 -0.46 -11.16 -6.78
C ARG A 333 0.66 -11.88 -7.52
N LYS A 334 1.83 -11.26 -7.56
CA LYS A 334 3.04 -11.81 -8.19
C LYS A 334 3.86 -12.66 -7.23
N GLU A 335 3.93 -12.27 -5.96
CA GLU A 335 4.63 -13.04 -4.93
C GLU A 335 3.77 -13.09 -3.67
N GLN A 336 3.66 -14.28 -3.08
CA GLN A 336 3.00 -14.49 -1.80
C GLN A 336 4.07 -14.82 -0.75
N ASN A 337 3.99 -14.18 0.43
CA ASN A 337 4.97 -14.35 1.51
C ASN A 337 6.43 -14.11 1.05
N PHE A 338 6.65 -13.07 0.24
CA PHE A 338 7.98 -12.68 -0.22
C PHE A 338 8.86 -12.28 0.97
N ASP A 339 10.03 -12.92 1.06
CA ASP A 339 11.06 -12.67 2.08
C ASP A 339 12.37 -12.33 1.36
N ILE A 340 12.78 -11.06 1.48
CA ILE A 340 13.95 -10.51 0.79
C ILE A 340 15.22 -11.29 1.15
N ARG A 341 15.43 -11.55 2.44
CA ARG A 341 16.65 -12.20 2.94
C ARG A 341 16.68 -13.67 2.55
N LYS A 342 15.53 -14.35 2.57
CA LYS A 342 15.40 -15.73 2.07
C LYS A 342 15.80 -15.81 0.59
N VAL A 343 15.32 -14.88 -0.25
CA VAL A 343 15.66 -14.84 -1.68
C VAL A 343 17.12 -14.47 -1.91
N ALA A 344 17.72 -13.67 -1.04
CA ALA A 344 19.15 -13.35 -1.04
C ALA A 344 20.06 -14.48 -0.52
N GLY A 345 19.53 -15.70 -0.29
CA GLY A 345 20.30 -16.83 0.22
C GLY A 345 20.65 -16.71 1.71
N GLY A 346 19.81 -16.03 2.49
CA GLY A 346 19.99 -15.81 3.92
C GLY A 346 20.93 -14.66 4.28
N LYS A 347 21.38 -13.88 3.29
CA LYS A 347 22.35 -12.79 3.47
C LYS A 347 21.66 -11.45 3.51
N SER A 348 22.11 -10.60 4.42
CA SER A 348 21.77 -9.18 4.43
C SER A 348 22.68 -8.41 3.48
N TYR A 349 22.36 -7.14 3.23
CA TYR A 349 23.14 -6.25 2.34
C TYR A 349 23.35 -6.83 0.93
N THR A 350 22.40 -7.64 0.45
CA THR A 350 22.47 -8.28 -0.87
C THR A 350 21.24 -7.87 -1.66
N ALA A 351 21.45 -7.28 -2.83
CA ALA A 351 20.40 -6.81 -3.70
C ALA A 351 19.60 -7.98 -4.31
N VAL A 352 18.28 -7.85 -4.26
CA VAL A 352 17.30 -8.75 -4.87
C VAL A 352 16.47 -7.95 -5.86
N ARG A 353 16.51 -8.37 -7.12
CA ARG A 353 15.75 -7.78 -8.23
C ARG A 353 14.60 -8.70 -8.61
N LYS A 354 13.40 -8.15 -8.74
CA LYS A 354 12.23 -8.82 -9.30
C LYS A 354 11.75 -8.06 -10.53
N GLN A 355 11.39 -8.78 -11.59
CA GLN A 355 10.91 -8.19 -12.83
C GLN A 355 9.60 -8.82 -13.27
N TYR A 356 8.65 -7.98 -13.64
CA TYR A 356 7.35 -8.40 -14.12
C TYR A 356 7.00 -7.66 -15.40
N THR A 357 6.49 -8.37 -16.40
CA THR A 357 5.88 -7.71 -17.57
C THR A 357 4.39 -7.55 -17.31
N VAL A 358 3.88 -6.33 -17.36
CA VAL A 358 2.46 -6.02 -17.14
C VAL A 358 1.94 -5.03 -18.18
N PRO A 359 0.64 -5.11 -18.55
CA PRO A 359 0.02 -4.11 -19.40
C PRO A 359 -0.30 -2.85 -18.57
N VAL A 360 0.13 -1.70 -19.09
CA VAL A 360 -0.38 -0.39 -18.69
C VAL A 360 -1.58 -0.07 -19.56
N THR A 361 -2.71 0.15 -18.91
CA THR A 361 -3.97 0.55 -19.53
C THR A 361 -4.51 1.76 -18.80
N LYS A 362 -5.16 2.69 -19.52
CA LYS A 362 -5.65 3.96 -18.95
C LYS A 362 -4.52 4.83 -18.38
N ASN A 363 -3.33 4.72 -18.96
CA ASN A 363 -2.17 5.55 -18.62
C ASN A 363 -1.72 5.45 -17.15
N PHE A 364 -2.02 4.31 -16.49
CA PHE A 364 -1.82 4.12 -15.05
C PHE A 364 -1.19 2.77 -14.74
N LEU A 365 -0.23 2.79 -13.80
CA LEU A 365 0.41 1.59 -13.27
C LEU A 365 0.33 1.59 -11.74
N GLU A 366 -0.03 0.46 -11.12
CA GLU A 366 -0.03 0.27 -9.68
C GLU A 366 0.93 -0.86 -9.28
N ILE A 367 1.76 -0.57 -8.27
CA ILE A 367 2.55 -1.54 -7.51
C ILE A 367 2.05 -1.49 -6.08
N HIS A 368 1.76 -2.64 -5.48
CA HIS A 368 1.26 -2.73 -4.11
C HIS A 368 2.03 -3.79 -3.33
N LEU A 369 2.67 -3.36 -2.25
CA LEU A 369 3.38 -4.20 -1.29
C LEU A 369 2.54 -4.29 -0.02
N PHE A 370 2.15 -5.50 0.36
CA PHE A 370 1.11 -5.73 1.37
C PHE A 370 1.58 -6.62 2.51
N TRP A 371 1.32 -6.19 3.75
CA TRP A 371 1.62 -6.95 4.95
C TRP A 371 0.36 -7.44 5.64
N ALA A 372 0.21 -8.77 5.64
CA ALA A 372 -0.88 -9.47 6.30
C ALA A 372 -0.56 -9.89 7.76
N GLY A 373 0.54 -9.40 8.34
CA GLY A 373 0.93 -9.70 9.72
C GLY A 373 2.07 -10.70 9.90
N LYS A 374 2.65 -11.22 8.80
CA LYS A 374 3.73 -12.23 8.82
C LYS A 374 5.12 -11.62 8.99
N GLY A 375 6.04 -12.37 9.59
CA GLY A 375 7.34 -11.87 9.98
C GLY A 375 7.37 -11.31 11.41
N THR A 376 8.58 -11.06 11.88
CA THR A 376 8.82 -10.75 13.29
C THR A 376 8.44 -9.31 13.62
N CYS A 377 7.51 -9.10 14.56
CA CYS A 377 7.11 -7.75 14.99
C CYS A 377 8.24 -6.95 15.66
N CYS A 378 9.15 -7.66 16.30
CA CYS A 378 9.90 -7.17 17.45
C CYS A 378 11.38 -7.56 17.42
N ILE A 379 11.87 -7.99 16.25
CA ILE A 379 13.27 -8.31 15.98
C ILE A 379 13.67 -7.50 14.73
N PRO A 380 14.83 -6.82 14.69
CA PRO A 380 15.77 -6.67 15.80
C PRO A 380 15.23 -5.72 16.88
N ASP A 381 14.33 -4.82 16.49
CA ASP A 381 13.67 -3.84 17.32
C ASP A 381 12.18 -3.80 16.93
N GLN A 382 11.34 -3.22 17.78
CA GLN A 382 9.91 -3.06 17.48
C GLN A 382 9.70 -2.18 16.24
N GLY A 383 8.77 -2.57 15.37
CA GLY A 383 8.44 -1.82 14.16
C GLY A 383 9.25 -2.21 12.92
N TYR A 384 10.14 -3.20 13.01
CA TYR A 384 10.90 -3.71 11.87
C TYR A 384 10.18 -4.83 11.10
N TYR A 385 8.93 -4.58 10.73
CA TYR A 385 8.08 -5.51 9.97
C TYR A 385 7.39 -4.80 8.81
N GLY A 386 6.61 -5.56 8.02
CA GLY A 386 5.92 -5.04 6.83
C GLY A 386 6.81 -4.94 5.59
N PRO A 387 6.28 -4.49 4.44
CA PRO A 387 7.08 -4.34 3.23
C PRO A 387 8.24 -3.37 3.42
N ALA A 388 9.32 -3.63 2.70
CA ALA A 388 10.44 -2.72 2.51
C ALA A 388 10.83 -2.73 1.03
N ILE A 389 11.19 -1.59 0.44
CA ILE A 389 11.64 -1.48 -0.94
C ILE A 389 12.69 -0.37 -1.07
N SER A 390 13.75 -0.63 -1.84
CA SER A 390 14.87 0.29 -2.03
C SER A 390 14.69 1.14 -3.28
N ALA A 391 14.27 0.53 -4.39
CA ALA A 391 13.98 1.26 -5.61
C ALA A 391 13.00 0.50 -6.50
N LEU A 392 12.36 1.22 -7.42
CA LEU A 392 11.51 0.63 -8.46
C LEU A 392 11.61 1.42 -9.76
N SER A 393 11.30 0.76 -10.87
CA SER A 393 11.15 1.41 -12.17
C SER A 393 10.14 0.68 -13.03
N ALA A 394 9.52 1.40 -13.96
CA ALA A 394 8.71 0.82 -15.01
C ALA A 394 9.13 1.42 -16.35
N THR A 395 9.61 0.57 -17.25
CA THR A 395 10.06 0.97 -18.59
C THR A 395 9.23 0.26 -19.66
N PRO A 396 8.91 0.93 -20.77
CA PRO A 396 8.12 0.34 -21.83
C PRO A 396 8.94 -0.77 -22.49
N LYS A 397 8.31 -1.93 -22.71
CA LYS A 397 8.91 -3.01 -23.48
C LYS A 397 8.81 -2.61 -24.95
N LEU A 398 9.90 -2.02 -25.46
CA LEU A 398 10.05 -1.83 -26.89
C LEU A 398 10.01 -3.22 -27.53
N TYR A 399 8.93 -3.53 -28.24
CA TYR A 399 9.00 -4.62 -29.20
C TYR A 399 10.09 -4.23 -30.18
N SER A 400 11.10 -5.08 -30.35
CA SER A 400 11.94 -5.00 -31.54
C SER A 400 10.98 -4.92 -32.72
N ILE A 401 10.96 -3.78 -33.41
CA ILE A 401 10.16 -3.55 -34.61
C ILE A 401 10.80 -4.40 -35.72
N VAL A 402 10.64 -5.71 -35.61
CA VAL A 402 10.93 -6.69 -36.65
C VAL A 402 9.60 -7.41 -36.85
N GLY A 403 8.62 -6.71 -37.42
CA GLY A 403 7.31 -7.30 -37.68
C GLY A 403 6.11 -6.39 -37.89
N ARG A 404 6.25 -5.05 -37.85
CA ARG A 404 5.19 -4.16 -38.33
C ARG A 404 5.72 -3.30 -39.49
N PRO A 405 5.10 -3.34 -40.68
CA PRO A 405 5.47 -2.42 -41.75
C PRO A 405 5.13 -0.99 -41.30
N ASN A 406 6.14 -0.13 -41.41
CA ASN A 406 6.14 1.33 -41.27
C ASN A 406 4.77 1.99 -41.05
N VAL A 407 4.47 2.35 -39.80
CA VAL A 407 3.59 3.48 -39.51
C VAL A 407 4.32 4.36 -38.51
N LEU A 408 4.98 5.40 -39.02
CA LEU A 408 5.52 6.48 -38.21
C LEU A 408 4.36 7.17 -37.49
N SER A 409 4.55 7.52 -36.22
CA SER A 409 3.63 8.39 -35.50
C SER A 409 3.60 9.79 -36.14
N TYR A 410 2.52 10.53 -35.92
CA TYR A 410 2.39 11.91 -36.41
C TYR A 410 3.52 12.83 -35.89
N GLY A 411 4.07 12.53 -34.71
CA GLY A 411 5.23 13.25 -34.15
C GLY A 411 6.53 12.96 -34.90
N GLU A 412 6.77 11.69 -35.27
CA GLU A 412 7.93 11.29 -36.08
C GLU A 412 7.84 11.82 -37.51
N LEU A 413 6.63 11.86 -38.09
CA LEU A 413 6.38 12.52 -39.38
C LEU A 413 6.69 14.02 -39.32
N ARG A 414 6.28 14.71 -38.25
CA ARG A 414 6.50 16.16 -38.09
C ARG A 414 7.99 16.50 -37.93
N SER A 415 8.72 15.72 -37.13
CA SER A 415 10.17 15.88 -36.97
C SER A 415 10.94 15.60 -38.26
N ALA A 416 10.44 14.72 -39.14
CA ALA A 416 11.05 14.44 -40.43
C ALA A 416 10.73 15.53 -41.49
N THR A 417 9.56 16.17 -41.40
CA THR A 417 9.16 17.24 -42.35
C THR A 417 9.79 18.59 -42.06
N ASP A 418 10.21 18.86 -40.81
CA ASP A 418 10.86 20.14 -40.46
C ASP A 418 12.29 20.27 -41.04
N ASN A 419 12.83 19.20 -41.65
CA ASN A 419 14.09 19.18 -42.40
C ASN A 419 13.92 19.16 -43.94
N PHE A 420 12.69 19.31 -44.46
CA PHE A 420 12.45 19.29 -45.90
C PHE A 420 12.75 20.65 -46.54
N SER A 421 13.95 20.79 -47.11
CA SER A 421 14.24 21.85 -48.07
C SER A 421 13.51 21.54 -49.39
N PRO A 422 12.80 22.51 -50.01
CA PRO A 422 12.13 22.32 -51.30
C PRO A 422 13.07 21.94 -52.46
N ASN A 423 14.39 22.04 -52.26
CA ASN A 423 15.39 21.79 -53.29
C ASN A 423 15.89 20.33 -53.36
N ASN A 424 15.49 19.46 -52.43
CA ASN A 424 15.92 18.05 -52.44
C ASN A 424 14.93 17.18 -53.23
N LEU A 425 15.20 16.96 -54.52
CA LEU A 425 14.52 15.96 -55.33
C LEU A 425 15.03 14.56 -54.97
N LEU A 426 14.12 13.69 -54.50
CA LEU A 426 14.40 12.29 -54.22
C LEU A 426 14.89 11.56 -55.49
N GLY A 427 16.14 11.09 -55.50
CA GLY A 427 16.65 10.17 -56.52
C GLY A 427 17.94 10.55 -57.25
N GLN A 428 18.61 11.66 -56.91
CA GLN A 428 19.98 11.90 -57.39
C GLN A 428 20.98 11.49 -56.31
N GLY A 429 21.53 10.28 -56.45
CA GLY A 429 22.79 9.93 -55.79
C GLY A 429 23.93 10.65 -56.50
N GLU A 430 24.79 11.31 -55.72
CA GLU A 430 26.05 11.84 -56.24
C GLU A 430 26.91 10.69 -56.77
N SER A 431 27.33 10.81 -58.03
CA SER A 431 28.26 9.92 -58.73
C SER A 431 29.70 10.23 -58.40
#